data_AF-A0A7S2ZFV1-F1
#
_entry.id   AF-A0A7S2ZFV1-F1
#
_cell.length_a   1.000
_cell.length_b   1.000
_cell.length_c   1.000
_cell.angle_alpha   90.00
_cell.angle_beta   90.00
_cell.angle_gamma   90.00
#
_symmetry.space_group_name_H-M   'P 1'
#
loop_
_entity.id
_entity.type
_entity.pdbx_description
1 polymer ?
#
loop_
_entity_poly.entity_id
_entity_poly.type
_entity_poly.pdbx_seq_one_letter_code
_entity_poly.pdbx_strand_id
1 'polypeptide(L)'
;MSTRMKLFTSLVNISEARAWSTIKLLEQSARDVSSHANAALLHTFSDLEYNRTVFTLAGDRDGLSSCIIEMCTTALRNIDLKSHEGIHPRGGVIDLIPVHPLVNTSLEEAGSVARELANALRKEGGRRT
;
A
#
# COMPACT_ATOMS: atom_id res chain seq x y z
N MET A 1 11.77 31.30 -0.73
CA MET A 1 11.20 30.49 0.38
C MET A 1 11.25 29.04 -0.07
N SER A 2 12.04 28.19 0.61
CA SER A 2 12.02 26.74 0.36
C SER A 2 10.66 26.21 0.83
N THR A 3 9.87 25.66 -0.09
CA THR A 3 8.60 25.01 0.24
C THR A 3 8.92 23.83 1.15
N ARG A 4 8.45 23.86 2.40
CA ARG A 4 8.65 22.75 3.32
C ARG A 4 7.97 21.50 2.76
N MET A 5 8.70 20.41 2.68
CA MET A 5 8.21 19.13 2.18
C MET A 5 7.00 18.65 2.98
N LYS A 6 5.95 18.21 2.26
CA LYS A 6 4.74 17.60 2.84
C LYS A 6 4.80 16.09 2.64
N LEU A 7 4.78 15.34 3.73
CA LEU A 7 4.85 13.87 3.69
C LEU A 7 3.68 13.24 4.42
N PHE A 8 3.25 12.11 3.89
CA PHE A 8 2.30 11.19 4.48
C PHE A 8 2.97 9.83 4.67
N THR A 9 2.38 8.97 5.50
CA THR A 9 2.78 7.57 5.64
C THR A 9 1.57 6.65 5.54
N SER A 10 1.76 5.44 5.05
CA SER A 10 0.72 4.42 4.95
C SER A 10 1.27 3.05 5.31
N LEU A 11 0.45 2.28 6.04
CA LEU A 11 0.72 0.90 6.42
C LEU A 11 -0.20 -0.01 5.61
N VAL A 12 0.23 -0.40 4.42
CA VAL A 12 -0.59 -1.22 3.51
C VAL A 12 -0.59 -2.66 4.02
N ASN A 13 -1.77 -3.15 4.38
CA ASN A 13 -1.96 -4.49 4.91
C ASN A 13 -2.44 -5.43 3.80
N ILE A 14 -1.66 -6.47 3.50
CA ILE A 14 -1.94 -7.45 2.45
C ILE A 14 -2.05 -8.84 3.07
N SER A 15 -3.09 -9.58 2.67
CA SER A 15 -3.40 -10.94 3.12
C SER A 15 -2.51 -11.97 2.43
N GLU A 16 -1.20 -11.88 2.66
CA GLU A 16 -0.20 -12.85 2.24
C GLU A 16 1.07 -12.63 3.07
N ALA A 17 1.75 -13.70 3.48
CA ALA A 17 3.06 -13.66 4.15
C ALA A 17 3.93 -14.90 3.87
N ARG A 18 3.35 -15.98 3.35
CA ARG A 18 3.99 -17.29 3.18
C ARG A 18 4.56 -17.46 1.79
N ALA A 19 3.91 -16.89 0.77
CA ALA A 19 4.43 -16.84 -0.59
C ALA A 19 5.52 -15.77 -0.71
N TRP A 20 6.75 -16.13 -0.36
CA TRP A 20 7.87 -15.19 -0.29
C TRP A 20 8.19 -14.51 -1.64
N SER A 21 8.00 -15.23 -2.75
CA SER A 21 8.11 -14.68 -4.11
C SER A 21 7.09 -13.56 -4.35
N THR A 22 5.85 -13.73 -3.89
CA THR A 22 4.80 -12.71 -3.97
C THR A 22 5.17 -11.49 -3.12
N ILE A 23 5.65 -11.68 -1.88
CA ILE A 23 6.08 -10.57 -1.04
C ILE A 23 7.22 -9.78 -1.69
N LYS A 24 8.21 -10.47 -2.27
CA LYS A 24 9.31 -9.80 -2.99
C LYS A 24 8.85 -9.06 -4.23
N LEU A 25 7.89 -9.61 -4.97
CA LEU A 25 7.27 -8.94 -6.10
C LEU A 25 6.58 -7.63 -5.67
N LEU A 26 5.87 -7.63 -4.54
CA LEU A 26 5.21 -6.44 -3.99
C LEU A 26 6.20 -5.40 -3.47
N GLU A 27 7.30 -5.82 -2.85
CA GLU A 27 8.38 -4.90 -2.50
C GLU A 27 8.98 -4.25 -3.76
N GLN A 28 9.22 -5.05 -4.80
CA GLN A 28 9.82 -4.57 -6.04
C GLN A 28 8.89 -3.59 -6.76
N SER A 29 7.59 -3.88 -6.85
CA SER A 29 6.62 -3.00 -7.51
C SER A 29 6.56 -1.62 -6.86
N ALA A 30 6.69 -1.54 -5.54
CA ALA A 30 6.78 -0.27 -4.82
C ALA A 30 8.13 0.44 -5.04
N ARG A 31 9.23 -0.31 -5.05
CA ARG A 31 10.57 0.24 -5.29
C ARG A 31 10.70 0.83 -6.70
N ASP A 32 10.16 0.16 -7.71
CA ASP A 32 10.20 0.62 -9.09
C ASP A 32 9.54 1.99 -9.24
N VAL A 33 8.36 2.18 -8.65
CA VAL A 33 7.68 3.49 -8.64
C VAL A 33 8.46 4.52 -7.83
N SER A 34 8.99 4.14 -6.67
CA SER A 34 9.75 5.06 -5.80
C SER A 34 11.05 5.57 -6.45
N SER A 35 11.60 4.88 -7.45
CA SER A 35 12.81 5.31 -8.16
C SER A 35 12.65 6.61 -8.93
N HIS A 36 11.42 6.97 -9.29
CA HIS A 36 11.07 8.15 -10.07
C HIS A 36 9.93 8.96 -9.41
N ALA A 37 9.63 8.70 -8.15
CA ALA A 37 8.61 9.40 -7.37
C ALA A 37 9.14 9.75 -5.98
N ASN A 38 8.59 10.77 -5.34
CA ASN A 38 9.03 11.20 -4.01
C ASN A 38 8.35 10.37 -2.92
N ALA A 39 8.66 9.08 -2.90
CA ALA A 39 8.18 8.11 -1.92
C ALA A 39 9.24 7.03 -1.66
N ALA A 40 9.04 6.22 -0.62
CA ALA A 40 9.92 5.12 -0.26
C ALA A 40 9.15 4.03 0.48
N LEU A 41 9.51 2.77 0.22
CA LEU A 41 9.19 1.64 1.07
C LEU A 41 10.16 1.62 2.24
N LEU A 42 9.68 1.96 3.43
CA LEU A 42 10.48 2.09 4.65
C LEU A 42 10.67 0.77 5.37
N HIS A 43 9.64 -0.08 5.40
CA HIS A 43 9.65 -1.33 6.16
C HIS A 43 8.66 -2.34 5.60
N THR A 44 9.00 -3.62 5.68
CA THR A 44 8.12 -4.75 5.38
C THR A 44 8.11 -5.68 6.59
N PHE A 45 6.94 -5.96 7.14
CA PHE A 45 6.76 -6.89 8.25
C PHE A 45 5.78 -7.98 7.86
N SER A 46 6.21 -9.24 7.91
CA SER A 46 5.38 -10.40 7.58
C SER A 46 5.14 -11.25 8.82
N ASP A 47 3.86 -11.55 9.08
CA ASP A 47 3.43 -12.46 10.13
C ASP A 47 2.88 -13.74 9.49
N LEU A 48 3.57 -14.86 9.73
CA LEU A 48 3.27 -16.15 9.11
C LEU A 48 2.04 -16.83 9.72
N GLU A 49 1.73 -16.58 10.98
CA GLU A 49 0.55 -17.12 11.66
C GLU A 49 -0.70 -16.38 11.17
N TYR A 50 -0.61 -15.05 11.12
CA TYR A 50 -1.70 -14.20 10.60
C TYR A 50 -1.85 -14.32 9.08
N ASN A 51 -0.80 -14.82 8.40
CA ASN A 51 -0.65 -14.84 6.94
C ASN A 51 -0.94 -13.45 6.34
N ARG A 52 -0.25 -12.45 6.88
CA ARG A 52 -0.43 -11.04 6.57
C ARG A 52 0.90 -10.31 6.54
N THR A 53 1.09 -9.44 5.56
CA THR A 53 2.25 -8.56 5.46
C THR A 53 1.82 -7.11 5.50
N VAL A 54 2.55 -6.31 6.29
CA VAL A 54 2.38 -4.87 6.40
C VAL A 54 3.56 -4.18 5.73
N PHE A 55 3.27 -3.37 4.71
CA PHE A 55 4.25 -2.53 4.02
C PHE A 55 4.10 -1.10 4.50
N THR A 56 5.16 -0.54 5.08
CA THR A 56 5.20 0.86 5.54
C THR A 56 5.82 1.71 4.45
N LEU A 57 5.04 2.61 3.87
CA LEU A 57 5.44 3.53 2.81
C LEU A 57 5.35 4.97 3.32
N ALA A 58 6.28 5.84 2.91
CA ALA A 58 6.16 7.27 3.13
C ALA A 58 6.49 8.04 1.86
N GLY A 59 5.88 9.19 1.67
CA GLY A 59 6.10 10.02 0.48
C GLY A 59 5.23 11.26 0.48
N ASP A 60 5.41 12.10 -0.52
CA ASP A 60 4.41 13.13 -0.80
C ASP A 60 3.12 12.51 -1.35
N ARG A 61 2.10 13.36 -1.56
CA ARG A 61 0.76 12.93 -1.98
C ARG A 61 0.79 12.01 -3.19
N ASP A 62 1.50 12.42 -4.23
CA ASP A 62 1.46 11.76 -5.53
C ASP A 62 2.34 10.50 -5.49
N GLY A 63 3.56 10.62 -4.96
CA GLY A 63 4.48 9.49 -4.88
C GLY A 63 3.95 8.35 -4.01
N LEU A 64 3.38 8.68 -2.84
CA LEU A 64 2.77 7.67 -1.96
C LEU A 64 1.59 6.99 -2.65
N SER A 65 0.73 7.76 -3.30
CA SER A 65 -0.46 7.23 -3.98
C SER A 65 -0.08 6.28 -5.11
N SER A 66 0.89 6.67 -5.95
CA SER A 66 1.38 5.82 -7.05
C SER A 66 1.98 4.51 -6.56
N CYS A 67 2.80 4.54 -5.49
CA CYS A 67 3.39 3.32 -4.93
C CYS A 67 2.31 2.36 -4.40
N ILE A 68 1.32 2.89 -3.67
CA ILE A 68 0.22 2.09 -3.13
C ILE A 68 -0.63 1.49 -4.26
N ILE A 69 -0.97 2.26 -5.29
CA ILE A 69 -1.77 1.77 -6.42
C ILE A 69 -1.07 0.64 -7.15
N GLU A 70 0.22 0.78 -7.45
CA GLU A 70 0.99 -0.25 -8.15
C GLU A 70 1.12 -1.53 -7.29
N MET A 71 1.42 -1.38 -6.00
CA MET A 71 1.45 -2.50 -5.06
C MET A 71 0.11 -3.22 -4.96
N CYS A 72 -1.00 -2.49 -4.81
CA CYS A 72 -2.34 -3.08 -4.74
C CYS A 72 -2.70 -3.79 -6.06
N THR A 73 -2.38 -3.19 -7.20
CA THR A 73 -2.62 -3.77 -8.52
C THR A 73 -1.82 -5.07 -8.70
N THR A 74 -0.57 -5.10 -8.23
CA THR A 74 0.28 -6.28 -8.25
C THR A 74 -0.25 -7.37 -7.32
N ALA A 75 -0.68 -7.00 -6.11
CA ALA A 75 -1.28 -7.93 -5.14
C ALA A 75 -2.52 -8.63 -5.70
N LEU A 76 -3.46 -7.86 -6.28
CA LEU A 76 -4.70 -8.40 -6.86
C LEU A 76 -4.46 -9.37 -8.03
N ARG A 77 -3.33 -9.27 -8.73
CA ARG A 77 -2.97 -10.18 -9.82
C ARG A 77 -2.32 -11.48 -9.36
N ASN A 78 -1.70 -11.48 -8.18
CA ASN A 78 -0.78 -12.54 -7.75
C ASN A 78 -1.24 -13.27 -6.48
N ILE A 79 -2.29 -12.80 -5.80
CA ILE A 79 -2.81 -13.42 -4.58
C ILE A 79 -4.21 -13.96 -4.85
N ASP A 80 -4.39 -15.26 -4.61
CA ASP A 80 -5.69 -15.92 -4.61
C ASP A 80 -6.19 -16.09 -3.18
N LEU A 81 -7.30 -15.43 -2.84
CA LEU A 81 -7.90 -15.55 -1.52
C LEU A 81 -8.59 -16.90 -1.28
N LYS A 82 -8.93 -17.65 -2.33
CA LYS A 82 -9.59 -18.95 -2.17
C LYS A 82 -8.70 -19.98 -1.47
N SER A 83 -7.39 -19.84 -1.63
CA SER A 83 -6.37 -20.67 -0.98
C SER A 83 -5.73 -19.99 0.23
N HIS A 84 -6.17 -18.78 0.59
CA HIS A 84 -5.62 -18.05 1.73
C HIS A 84 -6.12 -18.63 3.06
N GLU A 85 -5.16 -19.01 3.91
CA GLU A 85 -5.40 -19.46 5.28
C GLU A 85 -4.50 -18.69 6.26
N GLY A 86 -5.09 -18.13 7.31
CA GLY A 86 -4.41 -17.39 8.38
C GLY A 86 -5.37 -17.13 9.54
N ILE A 87 -4.83 -16.92 10.75
CA ILE A 87 -5.66 -16.76 11.96
C ILE A 87 -6.24 -15.34 12.11
N HIS A 88 -5.76 -14.38 11.31
CA HIS A 88 -6.23 -12.99 11.34
C HIS A 88 -7.43 -12.82 10.39
N PRO A 89 -8.56 -12.23 10.86
CA PRO A 89 -9.67 -11.88 9.97
C PRO A 89 -9.22 -10.97 8.83
N ARG A 90 -9.79 -11.15 7.64
CA ARG A 90 -9.44 -10.36 6.45
C ARG A 90 -10.68 -10.00 5.64
N GLY A 91 -10.72 -8.78 5.13
CA GLY A 91 -11.76 -8.26 4.25
C GLY A 91 -11.45 -8.40 2.75
N GLY A 92 -10.19 -8.65 2.38
CA GLY A 92 -9.76 -8.75 0.98
C GLY A 92 -8.27 -9.08 0.83
N VAL A 93 -7.78 -9.11 -0.42
CA VAL A 93 -6.35 -9.26 -0.74
C VAL A 93 -5.58 -8.10 -0.11
N ILE A 94 -6.10 -6.90 -0.31
CA ILE A 94 -5.71 -5.70 0.42
C ILE A 94 -6.77 -5.49 1.50
N ASP A 95 -6.33 -5.58 2.75
CA ASP A 95 -7.22 -5.58 3.91
C ASP A 95 -7.43 -4.15 4.45
N LEU A 96 -6.36 -3.36 4.49
CA LEU A 96 -6.39 -2.01 5.03
C LEU A 96 -5.30 -1.13 4.42
N ILE A 97 -5.67 0.10 4.04
CA ILE A 97 -4.76 1.15 3.57
C ILE A 97 -5.02 2.43 4.38
N PRO A 98 -4.44 2.58 5.59
CA PRO A 98 -4.56 3.80 6.35
C PRO A 98 -3.58 4.84 5.80
N VAL A 99 -3.96 6.12 5.79
CA VAL A 99 -3.06 7.22 5.46
C VAL A 99 -2.95 8.11 6.68
N HIS A 100 -1.71 8.34 7.14
CA HIS A 100 -1.41 9.15 8.30
C HIS A 100 -0.63 10.41 7.89
N PRO A 101 -0.89 11.57 8.53
CA PRO A 101 -0.03 12.73 8.38
C PRO A 101 1.37 12.42 8.95
N LEU A 102 2.41 12.97 8.32
CA LEU A 102 3.80 12.79 8.79
C LEU A 102 4.54 14.12 8.94
N VAL A 103 4.82 14.85 7.86
CA VAL A 103 5.60 16.09 7.90
C VAL A 103 4.82 17.22 7.25
N ASN A 104 4.54 18.30 7.99
CA ASN A 104 3.81 19.49 7.51
C ASN A 104 2.44 19.19 6.86
N THR A 105 1.77 18.13 7.32
CA THR A 105 0.46 17.68 6.81
C THR A 105 -0.55 17.52 7.94
N SER A 106 -1.84 17.75 7.65
CA SER A 106 -2.93 17.56 8.61
C SER A 106 -3.69 16.24 8.42
N LEU A 107 -4.56 15.90 9.39
CA LEU A 107 -5.46 14.75 9.29
C LEU A 107 -6.47 14.92 8.14
N GLU A 108 -6.96 16.13 7.90
CA GLU A 108 -7.87 16.45 6.80
C GLU A 108 -7.21 16.21 5.44
N GLU A 109 -5.93 16.61 5.31
CA GLU A 109 -5.14 16.34 4.10
C GLU A 109 -4.96 14.83 3.90
N ALA A 110 -4.61 14.09 4.95
CA ALA A 110 -4.48 12.63 4.90
C ALA A 110 -5.82 11.96 4.51
N GLY A 111 -6.95 12.44 5.04
CA GLY A 111 -8.28 11.97 4.66
C GLY A 111 -8.69 12.31 3.22
N SER A 112 -8.16 13.39 2.65
CA SER A 112 -8.28 13.69 1.21
C SER A 112 -7.47 12.68 0.38
N VAL A 113 -6.20 12.43 0.74
CA VAL A 113 -5.35 11.42 0.07
C VAL A 113 -6.01 10.04 0.10
N ALA A 114 -6.54 9.60 1.25
CA ALA A 114 -7.21 8.31 1.38
C ALA A 114 -8.45 8.19 0.46
N ARG A 115 -9.26 9.26 0.34
CA ARG A 115 -10.43 9.28 -0.56
C ARG A 115 -10.04 9.26 -2.04
N GLU A 116 -8.98 9.97 -2.40
CA GLU A 116 -8.42 9.96 -3.76
C GLU A 116 -7.89 8.59 -4.14
N LEU A 117 -7.11 7.97 -3.23
CA LEU A 117 -6.63 6.59 -3.35
C LEU A 117 -7.77 5.60 -3.55
N ALA A 118 -8.80 5.65 -2.71
CA ALA A 118 -9.96 4.76 -2.83
C ALA A 118 -10.66 4.92 -4.20
N ASN A 119 -10.80 6.16 -4.68
CA ASN A 119 -11.38 6.42 -6.00
C ASN A 119 -10.50 5.92 -7.16
N ALA A 120 -9.17 6.04 -7.05
CA ALA A 120 -8.23 5.54 -8.04
C ALA A 120 -8.26 4.01 -8.09
N LEU A 121 -8.15 3.36 -6.93
CA LEU A 121 -8.20 1.90 -6.80
C LEU A 121 -9.53 1.32 -7.29
N ARG A 122 -10.66 1.98 -7.03
CA ARG A 122 -11.96 1.55 -7.55
C ARG A 122 -11.99 1.55 -9.09
N LYS A 123 -11.40 2.56 -9.74
CA LYS A 123 -11.34 2.63 -11.21
C LYS A 123 -10.44 1.53 -11.79
N GLU A 124 -9.36 1.20 -11.09
CA GLU A 124 -8.43 0.17 -11.53
C GLU A 124 -8.98 -1.25 -11.30
N GLY A 125 -9.62 -1.48 -10.14
CA GLY A 125 -10.27 -2.74 -9.78
C GLY A 125 -11.55 -3.02 -10.57
N GLY A 126 -12.36 -1.99 -10.86
CA GLY A 126 -13.58 -2.11 -11.67
C GLY A 126 -13.34 -2.40 -13.15
N ARG A 127 -12.09 -2.44 -13.61
CA ARG A 127 -11.71 -2.94 -14.95
C ARG A 127 -11.46 -4.46 -14.98
N ARG A 128 -11.47 -5.14 -13.82
CA ARG A 128 -10.95 -6.51 -13.67
C ARG A 128 -11.90 -7.48 -12.94
N THR A 129 -13.05 -7.02 -12.47
CA THR A 129 -14.16 -7.85 -11.96
C THR A 129 -15.26 -7.91 -13.00
#